data_AF-A0A7S3I4L1-F1
#
_entry.id   AF-A0A7S3I4L1-F1
#
_cell.length_a   1.000
_cell.length_b   1.000
_cell.length_c   1.000
_cell.angle_alpha   90.00
_cell.angle_beta   90.00
_cell.angle_gamma   90.00
#
_symmetry.space_group_name_H-M   'P 1'
#
loop_
_entity.id
_entity.type
_entity.pdbx_description
1 polymer ?
#
loop_
_entity_poly.entity_id
_entity_poly.type
_entity_poly.pdbx_seq_one_letter_code
_entity_poly.pdbx_strand_id
1 'polypeptide(L)'
;MRVFNISVAMTLAASTAYAQQELFLEGDEELEYDDDEDLALRSLQSQPCKVTATGPESPCWLRSDNYQAQTRQEKLKEIEDRIAGCITEEPVDLMWTKVDKFFTQRANGSFCIRGDELNSRSRPKTTHTQGLVARVAWEPVENDLGYTAIYESGSDTVILRISEMANLFDGSTGLTPSVGLKFLIDGQESYNIMAMEGFLPTESWNFLDAQLTNRLKPFDTTTETGFIMDQTFRKKLVEASQRPFGLGIGHIGKMRNDGSTLDREDVKVPYQLYFRAPEEFRGDLTDEQKFDEDGNQIHWVDHVRDTLSEGDVIYEVYAQVEPFFPGTEDDELVLDDKLVMIAEVKLLTDLQTSRWGDEKLFFQHRQINRDRRFWPLSWKRLNEDVRFDKRLPENTFGNETPEWPQDTEEAKALFAEQMETFGCPFEWLMPEGWIFLQ
;
A
#
# COMPACT_ATOMS: atom_id res chain seq x y z
N MET A 1 8.72 -3.60 -54.55
CA MET A 1 8.41 -2.17 -54.81
C MET A 1 6.98 -2.08 -55.35
N ARG A 2 6.00 -1.95 -54.47
CA ARG A 2 4.60 -1.68 -54.83
C ARG A 2 4.11 -0.57 -53.92
N VAL A 3 3.82 0.55 -54.56
CA VAL A 3 3.32 1.79 -54.00
C VAL A 3 1.80 1.65 -53.87
N PHE A 4 1.27 1.88 -52.68
CA PHE A 4 -0.15 2.22 -52.51
C PHE A 4 -0.24 3.54 -51.75
N ASN A 5 -0.54 4.59 -52.52
CA ASN A 5 -1.04 5.87 -52.07
C ASN A 5 -2.54 5.73 -51.79
N ILE A 6 -2.99 6.05 -50.59
CA ILE A 6 -4.32 6.62 -50.37
C ILE A 6 -4.17 7.74 -49.35
N SER A 7 -4.36 8.97 -49.83
CA SER A 7 -4.56 10.17 -49.03
C SER A 7 -6.04 10.54 -49.00
N VAL A 8 -6.39 11.30 -47.96
CA VAL A 8 -7.51 12.27 -47.83
C VAL A 8 -8.83 11.71 -47.27
N ALA A 9 -9.16 12.08 -46.02
CA ALA A 9 -10.06 13.22 -45.75
C ALA A 9 -10.21 13.49 -44.23
N MET A 10 -9.78 14.67 -43.80
CA MET A 10 -10.26 15.35 -42.59
C MET A 10 -11.60 16.05 -42.92
N THR A 11 -12.59 15.95 -42.02
CA THR A 11 -13.55 17.04 -41.79
C THR A 11 -14.03 17.05 -40.33
N LEU A 12 -13.97 18.22 -39.71
CA LEU A 12 -14.52 18.59 -38.40
C LEU A 12 -16.06 18.51 -38.35
N ALA A 13 -16.61 18.22 -37.18
CA ALA A 13 -17.82 18.88 -36.69
C ALA A 13 -17.87 18.89 -35.17
N ALA A 14 -18.13 20.07 -34.61
CA ALA A 14 -18.27 20.37 -33.20
C ALA A 14 -19.74 20.40 -32.76
N SER A 15 -19.93 20.33 -31.44
CA SER A 15 -21.10 20.75 -30.64
C SER A 15 -22.42 20.00 -30.81
N THR A 16 -22.98 19.51 -29.70
CA THR A 16 -24.12 20.16 -29.00
C THR A 16 -24.40 19.48 -27.65
N ALA A 17 -24.51 20.30 -26.61
CA ALA A 17 -25.28 19.99 -25.41
C ALA A 17 -26.77 20.15 -25.73
N TYR A 18 -27.64 19.29 -25.19
CA TYR A 18 -29.03 19.65 -24.89
C TYR A 18 -29.63 18.74 -23.82
N ALA A 19 -30.33 19.40 -22.90
CA ALA A 19 -31.14 18.86 -21.83
C ALA A 19 -32.63 18.74 -22.25
N GLN A 20 -33.42 18.18 -21.32
CA GLN A 20 -34.91 18.10 -21.25
C GLN A 20 -35.55 16.91 -22.01
N GLN A 21 -36.59 16.23 -21.53
CA GLN A 21 -37.74 16.75 -20.75
C GLN A 21 -38.54 15.65 -20.00
N GLU A 22 -39.26 16.12 -18.99
CA GLU A 22 -40.28 15.53 -18.09
C GLU A 22 -41.49 14.85 -18.79
N LEU A 23 -42.18 13.93 -18.07
CA LEU A 23 -43.59 14.04 -17.60
C LEU A 23 -44.23 12.66 -17.30
N PHE A 24 -44.76 12.47 -16.08
CA PHE A 24 -46.01 11.76 -15.69
C PHE A 24 -46.11 11.85 -14.15
N LEU A 25 -46.84 12.83 -13.60
CA LEU A 25 -48.26 12.85 -13.20
C LEU A 25 -48.58 12.08 -11.90
N GLU A 26 -48.90 12.89 -10.88
CA GLU A 26 -50.02 12.79 -9.91
C GLU A 26 -50.14 11.52 -9.04
N GLY A 27 -49.77 11.71 -7.77
CA GLY A 27 -50.18 10.90 -6.63
C GLY A 27 -49.92 11.69 -5.35
N ASP A 28 -50.93 12.43 -4.86
CA ASP A 28 -50.90 13.10 -3.56
C ASP A 28 -50.98 12.05 -2.45
N GLU A 29 -49.82 11.65 -1.89
CA GLU A 29 -49.72 11.05 -0.58
C GLU A 29 -49.14 12.08 0.39
N GLU A 30 -49.92 12.43 1.43
CA GLU A 30 -49.48 13.24 2.56
C GLU A 30 -48.33 12.51 3.28
N LEU A 31 -47.09 12.90 2.98
CA LEU A 31 -45.91 12.54 3.77
C LEU A 31 -45.94 13.35 5.07
N GLU A 32 -46.19 12.67 6.19
CA GLU A 32 -45.93 13.17 7.54
C GLU A 32 -44.44 13.55 7.64
N TYR A 33 -44.17 14.86 7.72
CA TYR A 33 -42.85 15.41 8.06
C TYR A 33 -42.61 15.23 9.56
N ASP A 34 -42.14 14.06 9.97
CA ASP A 34 -41.59 13.84 11.30
C ASP A 34 -40.14 14.36 11.37
N ASP A 35 -39.94 15.46 12.13
CA ASP A 35 -38.75 15.82 12.91
C ASP A 35 -37.35 15.82 12.25
N ASP A 36 -37.17 16.44 11.08
CA ASP A 36 -35.84 16.73 10.51
C ASP A 36 -35.05 17.82 11.29
N GLU A 37 -35.70 18.63 12.15
CA GLU A 37 -35.00 19.63 12.97
C GLU A 37 -34.13 19.01 14.08
N ASP A 38 -34.51 17.83 14.58
CA ASP A 38 -33.82 17.17 15.70
C ASP A 38 -32.51 16.47 15.25
N LEU A 39 -32.43 16.05 13.99
CA LEU A 39 -31.20 15.53 13.37
C LEU A 39 -30.18 16.66 13.06
N ALA A 40 -30.67 17.82 12.63
CA ALA A 40 -29.83 18.99 12.40
C ALA A 40 -29.20 19.52 13.70
N LEU A 41 -29.97 19.55 14.80
CA LEU A 41 -29.48 19.97 16.12
C LEU A 41 -28.49 18.98 16.75
N ARG A 42 -28.66 17.67 16.55
CA ARG A 42 -27.69 16.66 17.01
C ARG A 42 -26.35 16.72 16.26
N SER A 43 -26.36 17.10 14.98
CA SER A 43 -25.13 17.23 14.18
C SER A 43 -24.26 18.44 14.57
N LEU A 44 -24.85 19.46 15.22
CA LEU A 44 -24.18 20.70 15.60
C LEU A 44 -23.47 20.66 16.97
N GLN A 45 -23.60 19.57 17.72
CA GLN A 45 -23.09 19.50 19.11
C GLN A 45 -22.08 18.39 19.39
N SER A 46 -21.94 17.37 18.54
CA SER A 46 -20.91 16.35 18.77
C SER A 46 -19.57 16.83 18.22
N GLN A 47 -18.66 17.23 19.11
CA GLN A 47 -17.27 17.44 18.74
C GLN A 47 -16.70 16.14 18.11
N PRO A 48 -15.87 16.23 17.06
CA PRO A 48 -15.30 15.05 16.43
C PRO A 48 -14.56 14.18 17.47
N CYS A 49 -14.69 12.86 17.36
CA CYS A 49 -14.04 11.89 18.26
C CYS A 49 -12.53 12.18 18.45
N LYS A 50 -11.87 12.71 17.40
CA LYS A 50 -10.47 13.11 17.42
C LYS A 50 -10.14 14.12 18.53
N VAL A 51 -11.08 14.99 18.89
CA VAL A 51 -10.93 16.04 19.90
C VAL A 51 -11.35 15.56 21.29
N THR A 52 -12.33 14.65 21.36
CA THR A 52 -12.96 14.26 22.63
C THR A 52 -12.39 13.01 23.27
N ALA A 53 -11.59 12.21 22.56
CA ALA A 53 -10.97 11.02 23.13
C ALA A 53 -9.93 11.39 24.19
N THR A 54 -10.16 10.97 25.44
CA THR A 54 -9.32 11.31 26.59
C THR A 54 -8.38 10.19 27.04
N GLY A 55 -8.52 8.98 26.49
CA GLY A 55 -7.67 7.85 26.84
C GLY A 55 -7.79 6.63 25.90
N PRO A 56 -6.93 5.62 26.10
CA PRO A 56 -6.83 4.42 25.26
C PRO A 56 -8.12 3.61 25.09
N GLU A 57 -9.04 3.68 26.04
CA GLU A 57 -10.36 3.05 25.94
C GLU A 57 -11.25 3.63 24.84
N SER A 58 -10.94 4.84 24.34
CA SER A 58 -11.72 5.50 23.30
C SER A 58 -11.55 4.83 21.93
N PRO A 59 -12.62 4.53 21.16
CA PRO A 59 -12.54 3.85 19.84
C PRO A 59 -11.78 4.60 18.73
N CYS A 60 -11.35 5.82 18.98
CA CYS A 60 -10.56 6.62 18.04
C CYS A 60 -9.28 7.16 18.69
N TRP A 61 -8.86 6.60 19.84
CA TRP A 61 -7.73 7.10 20.61
C TRP A 61 -6.46 7.26 19.77
N LEU A 62 -6.06 6.23 19.02
CA LEU A 62 -4.88 6.23 18.15
C LEU A 62 -5.01 7.16 16.92
N ARG A 63 -6.13 7.86 16.80
CA ARG A 63 -6.42 8.89 15.80
C ARG A 63 -6.64 10.27 16.44
N SER A 64 -6.67 10.35 17.77
CA SER A 64 -6.99 11.56 18.55
C SER A 64 -5.84 12.55 18.60
N ASP A 65 -6.16 13.83 18.79
CA ASP A 65 -5.13 14.88 18.94
C ASP A 65 -4.29 14.65 20.20
N ASN A 66 -4.89 14.12 21.27
CA ASN A 66 -4.20 13.78 22.51
C ASN A 66 -3.13 12.71 22.30
N TYR A 67 -3.45 11.63 21.58
CA TYR A 67 -2.46 10.61 21.20
C TYR A 67 -1.39 11.18 20.26
N GLN A 68 -1.76 11.96 19.25
CA GLN A 68 -0.77 12.54 18.33
C GLN A 68 0.17 13.54 19.03
N ALA A 69 -0.26 14.17 20.12
CA ALA A 69 0.55 15.10 20.90
C ALA A 69 1.57 14.41 21.84
N GLN A 70 1.48 13.10 22.02
CA GLN A 70 2.41 12.34 22.85
C GLN A 70 3.83 12.31 22.27
N THR A 71 4.79 11.99 23.13
CA THR A 71 6.13 11.62 22.69
C THR A 71 6.07 10.32 21.88
N ARG A 72 7.05 10.12 21.00
CA ARG A 72 7.22 8.89 20.21
C ARG A 72 7.35 7.65 21.07
N GLN A 73 7.96 7.77 22.25
CA GLN A 73 8.13 6.68 23.21
C GLN A 73 6.80 6.28 23.88
N GLU A 74 5.97 7.26 24.26
CA GLU A 74 4.61 7.00 24.76
C GLU A 74 3.75 6.33 23.68
N LYS A 75 3.78 6.85 22.45
CA LYS A 75 3.08 6.23 21.31
C LYS A 75 3.56 4.81 21.03
N LEU A 76 4.88 4.58 21.11
CA LEU A 76 5.49 3.26 20.90
C LEU A 76 4.93 2.29 21.93
N LYS A 77 5.01 2.66 23.20
CA LYS A 77 4.50 1.85 24.30
C LYS A 77 3.03 1.49 24.10
N GLU A 78 2.19 2.44 23.72
CA GLU A 78 0.77 2.16 23.52
C GLU A 78 0.50 1.22 22.33
N ILE A 79 1.25 1.36 21.23
CA ILE A 79 1.14 0.43 20.10
C ILE A 79 1.64 -0.97 20.50
N GLU A 80 2.75 -1.07 21.22
CA GLU A 80 3.27 -2.33 21.76
C GLU A 80 2.25 -2.99 22.69
N ASP A 81 1.62 -2.23 23.59
CA ASP A 81 0.58 -2.75 24.49
C ASP A 81 -0.63 -3.31 23.70
N ARG A 82 -0.97 -2.73 22.54
CA ARG A 82 -2.03 -3.25 21.64
C ARG A 82 -1.62 -4.53 20.92
N ILE A 83 -0.38 -4.59 20.42
CA ILE A 83 0.16 -5.76 19.74
C ILE A 83 0.21 -6.92 20.73
N ALA A 84 0.84 -6.70 21.90
CA ALA A 84 1.02 -7.68 22.96
C ALA A 84 -0.33 -8.21 23.49
N GLY A 85 -1.32 -7.32 23.64
CA GLY A 85 -2.67 -7.72 24.06
C GLY A 85 -3.47 -8.52 23.03
N CYS A 86 -2.94 -8.71 21.81
CA CYS A 86 -3.61 -9.38 20.70
C CYS A 86 -2.66 -10.35 19.95
N ILE A 87 -1.61 -10.84 20.60
CA ILE A 87 -0.74 -11.88 20.03
C ILE A 87 -1.58 -13.13 19.75
N THR A 88 -1.37 -13.71 18.58
CA THR A 88 -1.96 -14.99 18.16
C THR A 88 -0.84 -15.94 17.77
N GLU A 89 -1.07 -17.25 17.85
CA GLU A 89 -0.11 -18.24 17.37
C GLU A 89 -0.04 -18.22 15.84
N GLU A 90 -1.22 -18.23 15.23
CA GLU A 90 -1.44 -18.15 13.79
C GLU A 90 -1.88 -16.75 13.33
N PRO A 91 -1.63 -16.38 12.06
CA PRO A 91 -2.24 -15.21 11.44
C PRO A 91 -3.77 -15.27 11.44
N VAL A 92 -4.43 -14.14 11.22
CA VAL A 92 -5.89 -14.13 11.04
C VAL A 92 -6.31 -14.86 9.77
N ASP A 93 -7.53 -15.39 9.78
CA ASP A 93 -8.13 -15.99 8.58
C ASP A 93 -8.23 -14.96 7.45
N LEU A 94 -8.02 -15.45 6.22
CA LEU A 94 -8.16 -14.64 5.01
C LEU A 94 -9.62 -14.21 4.83
N MET A 95 -9.82 -12.94 4.45
CA MET A 95 -11.15 -12.36 4.31
C MET A 95 -11.77 -12.66 2.93
N TRP A 96 -11.91 -13.94 2.59
CA TRP A 96 -12.40 -14.40 1.28
C TRP A 96 -13.70 -13.74 0.85
N THR A 97 -14.65 -13.58 1.77
CA THR A 97 -15.98 -13.00 1.49
C THR A 97 -15.98 -11.47 1.35
N LYS A 98 -14.82 -10.81 1.45
CA LYS A 98 -14.68 -9.35 1.42
C LYS A 98 -13.74 -8.83 0.32
N VAL A 99 -13.41 -9.66 -0.67
CA VAL A 99 -12.55 -9.23 -1.80
C VAL A 99 -13.19 -8.04 -2.54
N ASP A 100 -14.51 -8.04 -2.71
CA ASP A 100 -15.30 -6.92 -3.25
C ASP A 100 -15.08 -5.60 -2.49
N LYS A 101 -14.84 -5.66 -1.17
CA LYS A 101 -14.65 -4.47 -0.35
C LYS A 101 -13.41 -3.68 -0.75
N PHE A 102 -12.40 -4.30 -1.38
CA PHE A 102 -11.29 -3.56 -1.97
C PHE A 102 -11.78 -2.54 -3.01
N PHE A 103 -12.72 -2.94 -3.87
CA PHE A 103 -13.24 -2.15 -4.99
C PHE A 103 -14.42 -1.24 -4.61
N THR A 104 -15.22 -1.62 -3.61
CA THR A 104 -16.37 -0.81 -3.17
C THR A 104 -16.00 0.23 -2.10
N GLN A 105 -14.91 0.04 -1.35
CA GLN A 105 -14.46 1.05 -0.39
C GLN A 105 -13.65 2.17 -1.06
N ARG A 106 -13.67 3.38 -0.48
CA ARG A 106 -12.90 4.52 -1.01
C ARG A 106 -11.39 4.29 -0.85
N ALA A 107 -10.66 4.21 -1.96
CA ALA A 107 -9.20 4.02 -1.95
C ALA A 107 -8.45 5.18 -1.25
N ASN A 108 -9.00 6.40 -1.31
CA ASN A 108 -8.46 7.58 -0.63
C ASN A 108 -8.26 7.40 0.88
N GLY A 109 -8.97 6.45 1.52
CA GLY A 109 -8.80 6.15 2.94
C GLY A 109 -7.35 5.86 3.34
N SER A 110 -6.61 5.11 2.51
CA SER A 110 -5.20 4.77 2.78
C SER A 110 -4.28 5.99 2.83
N PHE A 111 -4.66 7.12 2.22
CA PHE A 111 -3.83 8.33 2.13
C PHE A 111 -4.31 9.46 3.06
N CYS A 112 -5.60 9.50 3.36
CA CYS A 112 -6.24 10.62 4.05
C CYS A 112 -6.55 10.34 5.52
N ILE A 113 -6.71 9.07 5.92
CA ILE A 113 -6.94 8.71 7.32
C ILE A 113 -5.68 9.03 8.11
N ARG A 114 -5.82 9.85 9.15
CA ARG A 114 -4.74 10.20 10.08
C ARG A 114 -4.83 9.33 11.32
N GLY A 115 -3.68 8.87 11.79
CA GLY A 115 -3.55 8.03 12.97
C GLY A 115 -2.93 6.67 12.68
N ASP A 116 -2.77 5.88 13.74
CA ASP A 116 -2.05 4.62 13.73
C ASP A 116 -2.96 3.38 13.77
N GLU A 117 -4.28 3.61 13.78
CA GLU A 117 -5.32 2.57 13.76
C GLU A 117 -6.36 2.82 12.66
N LEU A 118 -6.69 1.75 11.94
CA LEU A 118 -7.79 1.72 10.98
C LEU A 118 -9.12 1.45 11.70
N ASN A 119 -10.17 2.15 11.31
CA ASN A 119 -11.53 1.79 11.73
C ASN A 119 -11.99 0.52 11.00
N SER A 120 -11.58 -0.65 11.51
CA SER A 120 -11.84 -1.94 10.86
C SER A 120 -13.32 -2.28 10.71
N ARG A 121 -14.21 -1.68 11.54
CA ARG A 121 -15.66 -1.88 11.42
C ARG A 121 -16.23 -1.31 10.11
N SER A 122 -15.74 -0.15 9.69
CA SER A 122 -16.24 0.53 8.48
C SER A 122 -15.34 0.34 7.28
N ARG A 123 -14.10 -0.12 7.49
CA ARG A 123 -13.08 -0.30 6.46
C ARG A 123 -12.21 -1.50 6.82
N PRO A 124 -12.65 -2.72 6.49
CA PRO A 124 -11.83 -3.90 6.71
C PRO A 124 -10.54 -3.81 5.86
N LYS A 125 -9.47 -4.41 6.36
CA LYS A 125 -8.26 -4.65 5.58
C LYS A 125 -8.50 -5.90 4.73
N THR A 126 -8.48 -5.76 3.41
CA THR A 126 -8.80 -6.85 2.46
C THR A 126 -7.59 -7.36 1.69
N THR A 127 -6.44 -6.69 1.85
CA THR A 127 -5.13 -7.06 1.30
C THR A 127 -4.10 -6.89 2.40
N HIS A 128 -2.97 -7.58 2.33
CA HIS A 128 -1.99 -7.55 3.43
C HIS A 128 -2.60 -8.00 4.77
N THR A 129 -3.51 -8.98 4.74
CA THR A 129 -4.31 -9.41 5.90
C THR A 129 -3.48 -10.15 6.92
N GLN A 130 -2.50 -10.94 6.48
CA GLN A 130 -1.62 -11.75 7.33
C GLN A 130 -0.22 -11.14 7.38
N GLY A 131 0.37 -11.05 8.57
CA GLY A 131 1.69 -10.47 8.73
C GLY A 131 2.34 -10.68 10.08
N LEU A 132 3.61 -10.28 10.14
CA LEU A 132 4.42 -10.22 11.36
C LEU A 132 4.70 -8.76 11.72
N VAL A 133 4.68 -8.46 13.01
CA VAL A 133 4.95 -7.12 13.55
C VAL A 133 6.12 -7.19 14.52
N ALA A 134 6.99 -6.19 14.50
CA ALA A 134 8.06 -6.01 15.47
C ALA A 134 8.36 -4.52 15.71
N ARG A 135 9.01 -4.22 16.83
CA ARG A 135 9.73 -2.95 16.98
C ARG A 135 11.07 -3.08 16.25
N VAL A 136 11.44 -2.04 15.52
CA VAL A 136 12.74 -1.97 14.83
C VAL A 136 13.43 -0.63 15.08
N ALA A 137 14.74 -0.62 14.85
CA ALA A 137 15.52 0.59 14.64
C ALA A 137 15.77 0.77 13.13
N TRP A 138 15.68 2.00 12.66
CA TRP A 138 16.31 2.43 11.41
C TRP A 138 17.67 3.02 11.77
N GLU A 139 18.74 2.32 11.40
CA GLU A 139 20.12 2.66 11.74
C GLU A 139 20.85 3.12 10.46
N PRO A 140 21.08 4.43 10.26
CA PRO A 140 21.80 4.91 9.09
C PRO A 140 23.23 4.37 9.05
N VAL A 141 23.70 4.00 7.86
CA VAL A 141 25.11 3.63 7.64
C VAL A 141 25.88 4.82 7.07
N GLU A 142 27.19 4.86 7.31
CA GLU A 142 28.06 5.92 6.81
C GLU A 142 28.07 5.95 5.27
N ASN A 143 27.79 7.11 4.70
CA ASN A 143 27.82 7.35 3.25
C ASN A 143 27.96 8.86 2.95
N ASP A 144 28.30 9.20 1.71
CA ASP A 144 28.56 10.59 1.28
C ASP A 144 27.33 11.29 0.67
N LEU A 145 26.13 10.71 0.76
CA LEU A 145 24.93 11.26 0.11
C LEU A 145 24.36 12.49 0.84
N GLY A 146 24.67 12.61 2.14
CA GLY A 146 24.24 13.72 2.98
C GLY A 146 22.71 13.87 3.04
N TYR A 147 21.98 12.75 3.11
CA TYR A 147 20.55 12.77 3.39
C TYR A 147 20.26 13.36 4.76
N THR A 148 19.03 13.83 4.96
CA THR A 148 18.69 14.68 6.10
C THR A 148 17.65 14.06 7.02
N ALA A 149 17.56 14.58 8.25
CA ALA A 149 16.56 14.20 9.25
C ALA A 149 16.61 12.70 9.59
N ILE A 150 15.51 11.93 9.54
CA ILE A 150 15.55 10.50 9.93
C ILE A 150 16.51 9.68 9.06
N TYR A 151 16.70 10.05 7.78
CA TYR A 151 17.71 9.39 6.95
C TYR A 151 19.14 9.61 7.47
N GLU A 152 19.38 10.71 8.17
CA GLU A 152 20.68 11.08 8.74
C GLU A 152 20.88 10.52 10.14
N SER A 153 19.88 10.68 11.01
CA SER A 153 20.00 10.42 12.44
C SER A 153 19.39 9.11 12.91
N GLY A 154 18.63 8.43 12.05
CA GLY A 154 17.96 7.18 12.37
C GLY A 154 16.71 7.36 13.24
N SER A 155 16.15 6.24 13.69
CA SER A 155 15.04 6.21 14.63
C SER A 155 14.96 4.86 15.34
N ASP A 156 14.83 4.86 16.66
CA ASP A 156 14.63 3.69 17.53
C ASP A 156 13.15 3.45 17.91
N THR A 157 12.24 4.28 17.40
CA THR A 157 10.79 4.15 17.63
C THR A 157 10.07 3.89 16.32
N VAL A 158 10.41 2.77 15.69
CA VAL A 158 9.82 2.34 14.43
C VAL A 158 9.06 1.04 14.66
N ILE A 159 7.83 0.98 14.15
CA ILE A 159 7.06 -0.27 14.06
C ILE A 159 7.20 -0.80 12.64
N LEU A 160 7.72 -2.02 12.52
CA LEU A 160 7.75 -2.80 11.30
C LEU A 160 6.51 -3.68 11.24
N ARG A 161 5.89 -3.75 10.07
CA ARG A 161 5.03 -4.86 9.70
C ARG A 161 5.44 -5.42 8.35
N ILE A 162 5.77 -6.70 8.29
CA ILE A 162 5.89 -7.45 7.04
C ILE A 162 4.61 -8.22 6.80
N SER A 163 4.22 -8.39 5.54
CA SER A 163 2.96 -9.06 5.20
C SER A 163 2.96 -9.64 3.80
N GLU A 164 2.12 -10.65 3.63
CA GLU A 164 1.75 -11.19 2.33
C GLU A 164 0.58 -10.36 1.77
N MET A 165 0.74 -9.77 0.59
CA MET A 165 -0.32 -8.96 -0.01
C MET A 165 -1.51 -9.82 -0.43
N ALA A 166 -1.25 -10.94 -1.09
CA ALA A 166 -2.24 -11.78 -1.74
C ALA A 166 -2.90 -12.74 -0.74
N ASN A 167 -4.06 -13.29 -1.12
CA ASN A 167 -4.63 -14.40 -0.38
C ASN A 167 -4.01 -15.69 -0.92
N LEU A 168 -3.22 -16.39 -0.10
CA LEU A 168 -2.62 -17.67 -0.46
C LEU A 168 -3.68 -18.77 -0.53
N PHE A 169 -3.55 -19.64 -1.52
CA PHE A 169 -4.38 -20.82 -1.76
C PHE A 169 -3.52 -21.95 -2.34
N ASP A 170 -4.06 -23.17 -2.40
CA ASP A 170 -3.29 -24.38 -2.76
C ASP A 170 -2.59 -24.30 -4.14
N GLY A 171 -3.12 -23.51 -5.08
CA GLY A 171 -2.54 -23.28 -6.41
C GLY A 171 -1.65 -22.03 -6.52
N SER A 172 -1.30 -21.38 -5.40
CA SER A 172 -0.38 -20.23 -5.42
C SER A 172 1.01 -20.64 -5.90
N THR A 173 1.66 -19.80 -6.70
CA THR A 173 2.99 -20.08 -7.27
C THR A 173 4.14 -19.49 -6.46
N GLY A 174 3.84 -18.60 -5.51
CA GLY A 174 4.80 -17.94 -4.64
C GLY A 174 4.14 -16.81 -3.85
N LEU A 175 4.98 -15.97 -3.25
CA LEU A 175 4.56 -14.92 -2.33
C LEU A 175 4.44 -13.56 -3.03
N THR A 176 3.76 -12.61 -2.39
CA THR A 176 3.77 -11.18 -2.75
C THR A 176 4.25 -10.36 -1.54
N PRO A 177 5.55 -10.42 -1.20
CA PRO A 177 6.08 -9.84 0.02
C PRO A 177 5.96 -8.32 0.05
N SER A 178 5.68 -7.78 1.23
CA SER A 178 5.57 -6.35 1.48
C SER A 178 6.07 -5.99 2.87
N VAL A 179 6.54 -4.75 3.01
CA VAL A 179 6.97 -4.15 4.28
C VAL A 179 6.34 -2.77 4.47
N GLY A 180 5.91 -2.50 5.71
CA GLY A 180 5.53 -1.20 6.20
C GLY A 180 6.39 -0.82 7.39
N LEU A 181 7.01 0.36 7.35
CA LEU A 181 7.73 0.97 8.46
C LEU A 181 6.96 2.19 8.93
N LYS A 182 6.68 2.29 10.23
CA LYS A 182 5.98 3.40 10.87
C LYS A 182 6.93 4.08 11.85
N PHE A 183 7.36 5.28 11.51
CA PHE A 183 8.21 6.15 12.31
C PHE A 183 7.33 6.98 13.25
N LEU A 184 7.48 6.76 14.55
CA LEU A 184 6.78 7.51 15.59
C LEU A 184 7.57 8.78 15.90
N ILE A 185 6.89 9.93 15.87
CA ILE A 185 7.49 11.26 16.00
C ILE A 185 6.90 12.00 17.20
N ASP A 186 7.72 12.73 17.96
CA ASP A 186 7.23 13.52 19.10
C ASP A 186 6.21 14.58 18.67
N GLY A 187 5.09 14.65 19.38
CA GLY A 187 4.09 15.72 19.26
C GLY A 187 3.38 15.80 17.91
N GLN A 188 3.53 14.80 17.03
CA GLN A 188 2.96 14.80 15.69
C GLN A 188 2.47 13.43 15.23
N GLU A 189 1.80 13.44 14.07
CA GLU A 189 1.43 12.22 13.34
C GLU A 189 2.64 11.35 13.00
N SER A 190 2.46 10.04 13.11
CA SER A 190 3.43 9.05 12.67
C SER A 190 3.56 9.07 11.13
N TYR A 191 4.75 8.78 10.64
CA TYR A 191 5.07 8.78 9.21
C TYR A 191 5.46 7.40 8.75
N ASN A 192 5.08 7.01 7.53
CA ASN A 192 5.27 5.63 7.10
C ASN A 192 6.02 5.53 5.77
N ILE A 193 6.84 4.51 5.64
CA ILE A 193 7.35 4.02 4.35
C ILE A 193 6.70 2.67 4.10
N MET A 194 6.32 2.41 2.87
CA MET A 194 5.90 1.08 2.45
C MET A 194 6.63 0.72 1.17
N ALA A 195 6.96 -0.56 1.06
CA ALA A 195 7.61 -1.15 -0.08
C ALA A 195 7.08 -2.56 -0.30
N MET A 196 7.14 -3.04 -1.54
CA MET A 196 6.79 -4.40 -1.91
C MET A 196 7.53 -4.79 -3.19
N GLU A 197 7.53 -6.07 -3.53
CA GLU A 197 8.18 -6.58 -4.75
C GLU A 197 7.41 -6.16 -6.02
N GLY A 198 6.10 -6.37 -6.00
CA GLY A 198 5.23 -6.18 -7.15
C GLY A 198 3.78 -6.51 -6.78
N PHE A 199 2.85 -6.28 -7.70
CA PHE A 199 1.43 -6.56 -7.48
C PHE A 199 1.00 -7.99 -7.85
N LEU A 200 1.91 -8.75 -8.46
CA LEU A 200 1.70 -10.14 -8.83
C LEU A 200 2.60 -11.02 -7.96
N PRO A 201 2.21 -12.28 -7.67
CA PRO A 201 3.04 -13.21 -6.94
C PRO A 201 4.40 -13.40 -7.62
N THR A 202 5.41 -13.62 -6.81
CA THR A 202 6.70 -14.15 -7.24
C THR A 202 6.56 -15.65 -7.56
N GLU A 203 7.62 -16.23 -8.09
CA GLU A 203 7.75 -17.69 -8.24
C GLU A 203 8.51 -18.32 -7.06
N SER A 204 8.67 -17.58 -5.95
CA SER A 204 9.43 -18.01 -4.78
C SER A 204 8.58 -18.01 -3.51
N TRP A 205 8.76 -19.05 -2.70
CA TRP A 205 8.22 -19.16 -1.35
C TRP A 205 9.15 -18.60 -0.27
N ASN A 206 10.30 -18.04 -0.65
CA ASN A 206 11.18 -17.34 0.27
C ASN A 206 10.77 -15.86 0.40
N PHE A 207 10.16 -15.51 1.53
CA PHE A 207 9.75 -14.13 1.82
C PHE A 207 10.94 -13.14 1.82
N LEU A 208 12.11 -13.59 2.26
CA LEU A 208 13.30 -12.74 2.47
C LEU A 208 14.14 -12.54 1.21
N ASP A 209 13.89 -13.28 0.12
CA ASP A 209 14.63 -13.09 -1.13
C ASP A 209 14.13 -11.90 -1.97
N ALA A 210 12.88 -11.49 -1.73
CA ALA A 210 12.26 -10.39 -2.46
C ALA A 210 12.98 -9.05 -2.21
N GLN A 211 13.16 -8.29 -3.29
CA GLN A 211 13.70 -6.95 -3.28
C GLN A 211 12.58 -5.90 -3.29
N LEU A 212 12.17 -5.50 -2.10
CA LEU A 212 11.01 -4.61 -1.96
C LEU A 212 11.36 -3.18 -2.34
N THR A 213 10.44 -2.48 -2.99
CA THR A 213 10.65 -1.06 -3.33
C THR A 213 9.38 -0.21 -3.17
N ASN A 214 9.55 1.09 -2.93
CA ASN A 214 8.45 2.06 -2.84
C ASN A 214 7.93 2.51 -4.23
N ARG A 215 8.55 2.07 -5.33
CA ARG A 215 8.08 2.31 -6.69
C ARG A 215 8.04 1.04 -7.51
N LEU A 216 6.83 0.67 -7.92
CA LEU A 216 6.56 -0.54 -8.65
C LEU A 216 6.53 -0.28 -10.15
N LYS A 217 6.76 -1.32 -10.93
CA LYS A 217 6.56 -1.27 -12.36
C LYS A 217 5.05 -1.22 -12.68
N PRO A 218 4.64 -0.47 -13.71
CA PRO A 218 3.29 -0.60 -14.27
C PRO A 218 3.03 -2.03 -14.77
N PHE A 219 1.76 -2.39 -14.89
CA PHE A 219 1.35 -3.68 -15.45
C PHE A 219 1.74 -3.81 -16.92
N ASP A 220 2.22 -4.98 -17.33
CA ASP A 220 2.47 -5.31 -18.73
C ASP A 220 1.15 -5.66 -19.43
N THR A 221 0.54 -4.68 -20.08
CA THR A 221 -0.73 -4.84 -20.79
C THR A 221 -0.63 -5.64 -22.08
N THR A 222 0.55 -6.16 -22.44
CA THR A 222 0.70 -7.12 -23.55
C THR A 222 0.35 -8.55 -23.12
N THR A 223 0.23 -8.78 -21.80
CA THR A 223 -0.28 -10.03 -21.22
C THR A 223 -1.74 -9.88 -20.81
N GLU A 224 -2.48 -10.98 -20.84
CA GLU A 224 -3.88 -10.99 -20.43
C GLU A 224 -4.03 -10.59 -18.95
N THR A 225 -3.24 -11.19 -18.07
CA THR A 225 -3.17 -10.86 -16.63
C THR A 225 -2.88 -9.37 -16.42
N GLY A 226 -1.85 -8.84 -17.07
CA GLY A 226 -1.48 -7.43 -16.92
C GLY A 226 -2.54 -6.47 -17.45
N PHE A 227 -3.26 -6.87 -18.52
CA PHE A 227 -4.40 -6.11 -19.02
C PHE A 227 -5.57 -6.08 -18.00
N ILE A 228 -5.95 -7.22 -17.43
CA ILE A 228 -6.99 -7.29 -16.40
C ILE A 228 -6.61 -6.44 -15.19
N MET A 229 -5.37 -6.56 -14.71
CA MET A 229 -4.85 -5.76 -13.59
C MET A 229 -4.84 -4.25 -13.88
N ASP A 230 -4.51 -3.84 -15.10
CA ASP A 230 -4.60 -2.44 -15.52
C ASP A 230 -6.05 -1.95 -15.56
N GLN A 231 -6.96 -2.77 -16.08
CA GLN A 231 -8.37 -2.39 -16.24
C GLN A 231 -9.16 -2.40 -14.92
N THR A 232 -8.66 -3.08 -13.89
CA THR A 232 -9.32 -3.22 -12.58
C THR A 232 -8.51 -2.54 -11.47
N PHE A 233 -7.44 -3.18 -11.01
CA PHE A 233 -6.65 -2.81 -9.85
C PHE A 233 -6.00 -1.43 -10.01
N ARG A 234 -5.34 -1.15 -11.14
CA ARG A 234 -4.76 0.19 -11.38
C ARG A 234 -5.86 1.27 -11.32
N LYS A 235 -6.98 1.08 -12.01
CA LYS A 235 -8.09 2.05 -11.99
C LYS A 235 -8.58 2.33 -10.58
N LYS A 236 -8.61 1.29 -9.73
CA LYS A 236 -8.95 1.46 -8.31
C LYS A 236 -7.92 2.29 -7.55
N LEU A 237 -6.63 2.04 -7.76
CA LEU A 237 -5.55 2.83 -7.16
C LEU A 237 -5.57 4.31 -7.60
N VAL A 238 -5.97 4.60 -8.84
CA VAL A 238 -6.03 5.97 -9.38
C VAL A 238 -7.01 6.88 -8.61
N GLU A 239 -8.05 6.31 -8.01
CA GLU A 239 -8.95 7.06 -7.11
C GLU A 239 -8.20 7.76 -5.98
N ALA A 240 -7.09 7.17 -5.52
CA ALA A 240 -6.28 7.65 -4.41
C ALA A 240 -5.04 8.45 -4.84
N SER A 241 -4.41 8.05 -5.95
CA SER A 241 -3.20 8.69 -6.47
C SER A 241 -3.18 8.69 -8.00
N GLN A 242 -2.95 9.85 -8.62
CA GLN A 242 -2.73 9.95 -10.06
C GLN A 242 -1.42 9.28 -10.54
N ARG A 243 -0.55 8.88 -9.62
CA ARG A 243 0.67 8.09 -9.87
C ARG A 243 0.60 6.88 -8.93
N PRO A 244 -0.16 5.84 -9.28
CA PRO A 244 -0.51 4.75 -8.35
C PRO A 244 0.67 3.81 -8.06
N PHE A 245 1.67 3.78 -8.93
CA PHE A 245 2.83 2.90 -8.84
C PHE A 245 3.97 3.44 -7.95
N GLY A 246 3.79 4.58 -7.30
CA GLY A 246 4.84 5.18 -6.47
C GLY A 246 4.30 5.74 -5.15
N LEU A 247 5.00 5.44 -4.06
CA LEU A 247 4.74 5.98 -2.73
C LEU A 247 5.82 6.97 -2.32
N GLY A 248 5.39 8.04 -1.67
CA GLY A 248 6.28 9.07 -1.15
C GLY A 248 7.09 8.56 0.05
N ILE A 249 8.36 8.93 0.09
CA ILE A 249 9.38 8.60 1.08
C ILE A 249 10.10 9.86 1.59
N GLY A 250 9.86 11.02 0.96
CA GLY A 250 10.56 12.26 1.27
C GLY A 250 10.11 12.91 2.59
N HIS A 251 9.02 12.45 3.19
CA HIS A 251 8.52 13.00 4.45
C HIS A 251 9.41 12.65 5.65
N ILE A 252 10.07 11.48 5.68
CA ILE A 252 11.01 11.16 6.77
C ILE A 252 12.34 11.91 6.63
N GLY A 253 12.70 12.35 5.41
CA GLY A 253 13.86 13.23 5.21
C GLY A 253 13.63 14.68 5.61
N LYS A 254 12.37 15.06 5.87
CA LYS A 254 11.98 16.37 6.38
C LYS A 254 11.83 16.39 7.90
N MET A 255 11.40 15.29 8.49
CA MET A 255 10.96 15.21 9.88
C MET A 255 12.03 14.58 10.76
N ARG A 256 12.35 15.19 11.91
CA ARG A 256 13.21 14.60 12.93
C ARG A 256 12.38 13.89 14.00
N ASN A 257 13.02 13.00 14.77
CA ASN A 257 12.36 12.25 15.84
C ASN A 257 11.68 13.15 16.89
N ASP A 258 12.26 14.33 17.17
CA ASP A 258 11.77 15.32 18.14
C ASP A 258 10.58 16.17 17.61
N GLY A 259 10.08 15.88 16.42
CA GLY A 259 9.01 16.63 15.77
C GLY A 259 9.47 17.93 15.11
N SER A 260 10.74 18.31 15.21
CA SER A 260 11.24 19.45 14.43
C SER A 260 11.29 19.11 12.93
N THR A 261 11.04 20.12 12.09
CA THR A 261 11.05 19.96 10.63
C THR A 261 12.08 20.85 9.98
N LEU A 262 12.71 20.32 8.93
CA LEU A 262 13.57 21.11 8.05
C LEU A 262 12.77 21.96 7.07
N ASP A 263 13.36 23.10 6.67
CA ASP A 263 12.88 23.88 5.55
C ASP A 263 13.13 23.12 4.23
N ARG A 264 12.33 23.45 3.21
CA ARG A 264 12.25 22.63 2.00
C ARG A 264 13.58 22.52 1.26
N GLU A 265 14.32 23.61 1.21
CA GLU A 265 15.62 23.77 0.58
C GLU A 265 16.72 22.93 1.26
N ASP A 266 16.54 22.60 2.53
CA ASP A 266 17.50 21.82 3.32
C ASP A 266 17.20 20.31 3.28
N VAL A 267 16.06 19.90 2.71
CA VAL A 267 15.67 18.49 2.64
C VAL A 267 16.37 17.78 1.48
N LYS A 268 17.15 16.76 1.81
CA LYS A 268 17.80 15.83 0.87
C LYS A 268 17.27 14.43 1.07
N VAL A 269 16.75 13.83 0.01
CA VAL A 269 16.08 12.53 0.03
C VAL A 269 16.44 11.70 -1.20
N PRO A 270 16.45 10.36 -1.08
CA PRO A 270 16.62 9.49 -2.23
C PRO A 270 15.47 9.61 -3.23
N TYR A 271 15.72 9.18 -4.47
CA TYR A 271 14.67 9.05 -5.48
C TYR A 271 13.78 7.84 -5.20
N GLN A 272 14.38 6.71 -4.83
CA GLN A 272 13.72 5.45 -4.57
C GLN A 272 14.52 4.64 -3.54
N LEU A 273 13.81 3.81 -2.77
CA LEU A 273 14.38 2.88 -1.80
C LEU A 273 14.19 1.44 -2.27
N TYR A 274 15.16 0.61 -1.95
CA TYR A 274 15.12 -0.83 -2.08
C TYR A 274 15.45 -1.46 -0.72
N PHE A 275 14.69 -2.47 -0.33
CA PHE A 275 14.88 -3.24 0.89
C PHE A 275 15.26 -4.65 0.49
N ARG A 276 16.38 -5.14 1.03
CA ARG A 276 16.89 -6.49 0.79
C ARG A 276 17.22 -7.12 2.12
N ALA A 277 16.83 -8.37 2.36
CA ALA A 277 17.38 -9.07 3.50
C ALA A 277 18.91 -9.22 3.31
N PRO A 278 19.70 -9.25 4.40
CA PRO A 278 21.11 -9.66 4.33
C PRO A 278 21.29 -10.97 3.57
N GLU A 279 22.43 -11.12 2.88
CA GLU A 279 22.70 -12.26 1.99
C GLU A 279 22.63 -13.59 2.75
N GLU A 280 22.99 -13.65 4.03
CA GLU A 280 22.90 -14.87 4.85
C GLU A 280 21.46 -15.37 5.05
N PHE A 281 20.46 -14.51 4.88
CA PHE A 281 19.04 -14.89 4.92
C PHE A 281 18.45 -15.12 3.51
N ARG A 282 19.26 -14.89 2.47
CA ARG A 282 18.91 -15.07 1.06
C ARG A 282 19.64 -16.27 0.48
N GLY A 283 18.91 -17.32 0.12
CA GLY A 283 19.47 -18.43 -0.68
C GLY A 283 19.72 -19.75 0.05
N ASP A 284 19.71 -19.80 1.38
CA ASP A 284 19.62 -21.08 2.12
C ASP A 284 18.21 -21.69 2.08
N LEU A 285 17.29 -20.99 1.42
CA LEU A 285 15.87 -21.27 1.38
C LEU A 285 15.49 -21.57 -0.06
N THR A 286 14.97 -22.78 -0.28
CA THR A 286 14.49 -23.19 -1.59
C THR A 286 13.35 -22.30 -2.03
N ASP A 287 13.35 -21.89 -3.30
CA ASP A 287 12.18 -21.28 -3.94
C ASP A 287 10.95 -22.20 -3.90
N GLU A 288 11.16 -23.48 -3.60
CA GLU A 288 10.15 -24.51 -3.43
C GLU A 288 9.34 -24.34 -2.14
N GLN A 289 8.05 -24.60 -2.26
CA GLN A 289 7.11 -24.74 -1.16
C GLN A 289 7.57 -25.85 -0.21
N LYS A 290 7.76 -25.52 1.08
CA LYS A 290 8.18 -26.50 2.10
C LYS A 290 6.97 -27.11 2.80
N PHE A 291 7.14 -28.36 3.23
CA PHE A 291 6.15 -29.12 3.98
C PHE A 291 6.80 -29.69 5.25
N ASP A 292 6.03 -29.79 6.34
CA ASP A 292 6.45 -30.44 7.58
C ASP A 292 6.44 -31.98 7.44
N GLU A 293 6.82 -32.68 8.52
CA GLU A 293 6.86 -34.16 8.54
C GLU A 293 5.48 -34.80 8.33
N ASP A 294 4.41 -34.07 8.63
CA ASP A 294 3.02 -34.49 8.48
C ASP A 294 2.45 -34.15 7.08
N GLY A 295 3.24 -33.48 6.23
CA GLY A 295 2.87 -33.08 4.88
C GLY A 295 2.04 -31.79 4.82
N ASN A 296 1.95 -31.02 5.90
CA ASN A 296 1.33 -29.69 5.88
C ASN A 296 2.33 -28.67 5.34
N GLN A 297 1.85 -27.71 4.56
CA GLN A 297 2.69 -26.62 4.08
C GLN A 297 3.23 -25.81 5.26
N ILE A 298 4.56 -25.61 5.30
CA ILE A 298 5.18 -24.67 6.23
C ILE A 298 4.78 -23.26 5.80
N HIS A 299 4.08 -22.56 6.69
CA HIS A 299 3.63 -21.21 6.41
C HIS A 299 4.82 -20.24 6.40
N TRP A 300 4.80 -19.24 5.50
CA TRP A 300 5.91 -18.29 5.37
C TRP A 300 6.18 -17.50 6.66
N VAL A 301 5.14 -17.30 7.48
CA VAL A 301 5.20 -16.61 8.77
C VAL A 301 6.10 -17.36 9.74
N ASP A 302 5.93 -18.67 9.87
CA ASP A 302 6.72 -19.47 10.81
C ASP A 302 8.16 -19.55 10.33
N HIS A 303 8.33 -19.69 9.01
CA HIS A 303 9.63 -19.67 8.40
C HIS A 303 10.43 -18.38 8.71
N VAL A 304 9.83 -17.21 8.53
CA VAL A 304 10.51 -15.94 8.83
C VAL A 304 10.78 -15.80 10.33
N ARG A 305 9.86 -16.25 11.18
CA ARG A 305 9.97 -16.21 12.64
C ARG A 305 11.08 -17.12 13.18
N ASP A 306 11.28 -18.28 12.54
CA ASP A 306 12.33 -19.22 12.90
C ASP A 306 13.72 -18.80 12.37
N THR A 307 13.74 -17.95 11.34
CA THR A 307 14.97 -17.45 10.70
C THR A 307 15.53 -16.22 11.40
N LEU A 308 14.66 -15.33 11.89
CA LEU A 308 15.04 -14.02 12.43
C LEU A 308 14.66 -13.87 13.89
N SER A 309 15.53 -13.22 14.66
CA SER A 309 15.38 -12.95 16.09
C SER A 309 15.68 -11.50 16.46
N GLU A 310 15.29 -11.09 17.67
CA GLU A 310 15.71 -9.80 18.23
C GLU A 310 17.22 -9.59 18.10
N GLY A 311 17.62 -8.44 17.55
CA GLY A 311 19.01 -8.06 17.30
C GLY A 311 19.45 -8.25 15.85
N ASP A 312 18.75 -9.07 15.06
CA ASP A 312 19.09 -9.30 13.66
C ASP A 312 18.72 -8.09 12.77
N VAL A 313 19.44 -7.93 11.67
CA VAL A 313 19.09 -6.99 10.60
C VAL A 313 18.14 -7.70 9.64
N ILE A 314 16.88 -7.28 9.61
CA ILE A 314 15.89 -7.87 8.70
C ILE A 314 16.04 -7.31 7.28
N TYR A 315 16.43 -6.04 7.16
CA TYR A 315 16.64 -5.41 5.85
C TYR A 315 17.85 -4.48 5.84
N GLU A 316 18.68 -4.63 4.83
CA GLU A 316 19.56 -3.60 4.31
C GLU A 316 18.75 -2.68 3.38
N VAL A 317 18.88 -1.37 3.58
CA VAL A 317 18.14 -0.37 2.80
C VAL A 317 19.10 0.34 1.86
N TYR A 318 18.79 0.25 0.57
CA TYR A 318 19.55 0.86 -0.50
C TYR A 318 18.79 2.03 -1.11
N ALA A 319 19.50 3.12 -1.37
CA ALA A 319 19.00 4.29 -2.06
C ALA A 319 19.42 4.26 -3.53
N GLN A 320 18.45 4.44 -4.41
CA GLN A 320 18.69 5.00 -5.73
C GLN A 320 18.67 6.52 -5.60
N VAL A 321 19.83 7.14 -5.81
CA VAL A 321 20.00 8.58 -5.62
C VAL A 321 19.21 9.38 -6.64
N GLU A 322 19.26 8.97 -7.91
CA GLU A 322 18.63 9.67 -9.03
C GLU A 322 17.92 8.69 -9.99
N PRO A 323 16.92 9.17 -10.76
CA PRO A 323 16.27 8.37 -11.79
C PRO A 323 17.22 7.89 -12.89
N PHE A 324 16.81 6.84 -13.61
CA PHE A 324 17.46 6.43 -14.86
C PHE A 324 17.11 7.42 -15.97
N PHE A 325 18.12 7.98 -16.63
CA PHE A 325 17.93 8.93 -17.73
C PHE A 325 17.95 8.18 -19.07
N PRO A 326 16.85 8.18 -19.85
CA PRO A 326 16.83 7.50 -21.13
C PRO A 326 17.92 8.01 -22.08
N GLY A 327 18.63 7.11 -22.74
CA GLY A 327 19.69 7.42 -23.71
C GLY A 327 21.04 7.79 -23.09
N THR A 328 21.26 7.52 -21.80
CA THR A 328 22.59 7.58 -21.17
C THR A 328 23.20 6.18 -21.05
N GLU A 329 24.50 6.11 -20.70
CA GLU A 329 25.16 4.84 -20.36
C GLU A 329 24.43 4.10 -19.21
N ASP A 330 23.57 4.78 -18.45
CA ASP A 330 22.76 4.20 -17.38
C ASP A 330 21.68 3.24 -17.88
N ASP A 331 21.30 3.27 -19.17
CA ASP A 331 20.39 2.28 -19.77
C ASP A 331 21.03 0.87 -19.86
N GLU A 332 22.37 0.78 -19.79
CA GLU A 332 23.12 -0.48 -19.86
C GLU A 332 23.68 -0.94 -18.50
N LEU A 333 23.55 -0.13 -17.44
CA LEU A 333 24.10 -0.45 -16.12
C LEU A 333 23.16 -1.35 -15.30
N VAL A 334 23.76 -2.28 -14.55
CA VAL A 334 23.02 -3.13 -13.61
C VAL A 334 22.53 -2.25 -12.47
N LEU A 335 21.25 -2.40 -12.07
CA LEU A 335 20.63 -1.62 -11.00
C LEU A 335 21.51 -1.57 -9.74
N ASP A 336 22.12 -2.71 -9.38
CA ASP A 336 23.02 -2.85 -8.23
C ASP A 336 24.17 -1.84 -8.21
N ASP A 337 24.74 -1.51 -9.37
CA ASP A 337 25.87 -0.58 -9.48
C ASP A 337 25.48 0.87 -9.14
N LYS A 338 24.17 1.17 -9.08
CA LYS A 338 23.61 2.50 -8.81
C LYS A 338 23.02 2.62 -7.41
N LEU A 339 23.01 1.54 -6.65
CA LEU A 339 22.46 1.51 -5.31
C LEU A 339 23.53 1.78 -4.27
N VAL A 340 23.21 2.65 -3.32
CA VAL A 340 24.08 2.93 -2.17
C VAL A 340 23.32 2.51 -0.92
N MET A 341 23.91 1.65 -0.10
CA MET A 341 23.32 1.30 1.20
C MET A 341 23.30 2.54 2.09
N ILE A 342 22.15 2.79 2.73
CA ILE A 342 21.94 3.99 3.56
C ILE A 342 21.46 3.69 4.97
N ALA A 343 20.92 2.50 5.22
CA ALA A 343 20.49 2.11 6.55
C ALA A 343 20.35 0.60 6.69
N GLU A 344 20.35 0.16 7.95
CA GLU A 344 19.92 -1.16 8.38
C GLU A 344 18.59 -1.02 9.13
N VAL A 345 17.68 -1.98 8.93
CA VAL A 345 16.47 -2.15 9.73
C VAL A 345 16.72 -3.28 10.70
N LYS A 346 16.96 -2.94 11.97
CA LYS A 346 17.35 -3.87 13.02
C LYS A 346 16.17 -4.22 13.91
N LEU A 347 15.94 -5.50 14.16
CA LEU A 347 14.91 -6.00 15.08
C LEU A 347 15.27 -5.62 16.52
N LEU A 348 14.37 -4.93 17.20
CA LEU A 348 14.48 -4.58 18.63
C LEU A 348 13.55 -5.43 19.50
N THR A 349 12.76 -6.30 18.89
CA THR A 349 11.94 -7.35 19.48
C THR A 349 11.80 -8.47 18.44
N ASP A 350 11.47 -9.68 18.87
CA ASP A 350 11.09 -10.75 17.96
C ASP A 350 9.87 -10.38 17.09
N LEU A 351 9.77 -11.03 15.93
CA LEU A 351 8.61 -10.94 15.04
C LEU A 351 7.44 -11.72 15.61
N GLN A 352 6.26 -11.10 15.64
CA GLN A 352 5.06 -11.70 16.22
C GLN A 352 3.83 -11.52 15.33
N THR A 353 3.01 -12.55 15.27
CA THR A 353 1.63 -12.49 14.76
C THR A 353 0.74 -11.76 15.76
N SER A 354 -0.11 -10.86 15.26
CA SER A 354 -1.03 -10.11 16.11
C SER A 354 -2.32 -9.82 15.36
N ARG A 355 -3.45 -10.25 15.92
CA ARG A 355 -4.78 -9.95 15.35
C ARG A 355 -5.01 -8.45 15.20
N TRP A 356 -4.53 -7.64 16.15
CA TRP A 356 -4.64 -6.19 16.04
C TRP A 356 -3.70 -5.64 14.95
N GLY A 357 -2.49 -6.18 14.82
CA GLY A 357 -1.57 -5.88 13.72
C GLY A 357 -2.19 -6.15 12.34
N ASP A 358 -2.88 -7.27 12.22
CA ASP A 358 -3.51 -7.72 10.99
C ASP A 358 -4.76 -6.92 10.64
N GLU A 359 -5.67 -6.70 11.59
CA GLU A 359 -6.96 -6.08 11.29
C GLU A 359 -6.94 -4.54 11.38
N LYS A 360 -6.08 -3.97 12.23
CA LYS A 360 -6.24 -2.59 12.73
C LYS A 360 -4.99 -1.72 12.64
N LEU A 361 -3.77 -2.26 12.81
CA LEU A 361 -2.56 -1.46 12.64
C LEU A 361 -2.53 -0.86 11.23
N PHE A 362 -2.39 0.46 11.16
CA PHE A 362 -2.59 1.22 9.94
C PHE A 362 -1.34 1.97 9.51
N PHE A 363 -0.89 1.75 8.27
CA PHE A 363 0.17 2.49 7.62
C PHE A 363 -0.42 3.45 6.59
N GLN A 364 -0.39 4.74 6.91
CA GLN A 364 -0.85 5.79 6.01
C GLN A 364 0.12 5.94 4.84
N HIS A 365 -0.43 5.83 3.63
CA HIS A 365 0.27 6.07 2.38
C HIS A 365 0.55 7.55 2.15
N ARG A 366 1.67 7.83 1.48
CA ARG A 366 2.01 9.17 1.00
C ARG A 366 2.08 9.15 -0.51
N GLN A 367 1.46 10.14 -1.15
CA GLN A 367 1.52 10.26 -2.61
C GLN A 367 2.93 10.68 -3.03
N ILE A 368 3.50 10.02 -4.03
CA ILE A 368 4.82 10.37 -4.59
C ILE A 368 4.93 11.83 -5.06
N ASN A 369 3.81 12.45 -5.44
CA ASN A 369 3.77 13.88 -5.79
C ASN A 369 4.25 14.81 -4.65
N ARG A 370 4.20 14.34 -3.38
CA ARG A 370 4.73 15.09 -2.24
C ARG A 370 6.26 15.12 -2.23
N ASP A 371 6.91 14.13 -2.79
CA ASP A 371 8.38 14.04 -2.87
C ASP A 371 8.93 14.87 -4.00
N ARG A 372 8.19 14.98 -5.11
CA ARG A 372 8.56 15.80 -6.26
C ARG A 372 8.99 17.20 -5.83
N ARG A 373 8.46 17.79 -4.76
CA ARG A 373 8.90 19.13 -4.31
C ARG A 373 10.39 19.21 -3.93
N PHE A 374 11.00 18.10 -3.50
CA PHE A 374 12.40 17.99 -3.09
C PHE A 374 13.34 17.68 -4.25
N TRP A 375 12.82 17.12 -5.35
CA TRP A 375 13.66 16.73 -6.47
C TRP A 375 14.12 17.92 -7.33
N PRO A 376 15.31 17.83 -7.95
CA PRO A 376 15.74 18.71 -9.02
C PRO A 376 14.74 18.78 -10.19
N LEU A 377 14.81 19.86 -10.97
CA LEU A 377 13.96 20.04 -12.15
C LEU A 377 14.22 19.00 -13.23
N SER A 378 15.45 18.50 -13.36
CA SER A 378 15.83 17.43 -14.30
C SER A 378 15.02 16.15 -14.04
N TRP A 379 15.01 15.66 -12.80
CA TRP A 379 14.29 14.43 -12.43
C TRP A 379 12.77 14.56 -12.65
N LYS A 380 12.20 15.72 -12.32
CA LYS A 380 10.77 15.98 -12.52
C LYS A 380 10.34 15.86 -13.98
N ARG A 381 11.23 16.20 -14.92
CA ARG A 381 10.92 16.27 -16.36
C ARG A 381 10.90 14.91 -17.03
N LEU A 382 11.56 13.89 -16.46
CA LEU A 382 11.58 12.53 -17.00
C LEU A 382 10.18 11.90 -17.02
N ASN A 383 9.37 12.22 -16.00
CA ASN A 383 7.98 11.77 -15.90
C ASN A 383 7.83 10.24 -16.01
N GLU A 384 8.79 9.49 -15.48
CA GLU A 384 8.81 8.01 -15.44
C GLU A 384 7.61 7.42 -14.71
N ASP A 385 7.16 8.04 -13.62
CA ASP A 385 5.95 7.57 -12.94
C ASP A 385 4.74 7.84 -13.85
N VAL A 386 4.13 6.82 -14.44
CA VAL A 386 2.97 7.01 -15.31
C VAL A 386 1.86 7.77 -14.56
N ARG A 387 1.38 8.86 -15.16
CA ARG A 387 0.33 9.70 -14.58
C ARG A 387 -1.01 9.43 -15.25
N PHE A 388 -2.01 9.09 -14.45
CA PHE A 388 -3.38 8.89 -14.88
C PHE A 388 -4.25 10.06 -14.43
N ASP A 389 -4.99 10.68 -15.34
CA ASP A 389 -5.92 11.75 -15.00
C ASP A 389 -7.22 11.16 -14.45
N LYS A 390 -7.41 11.24 -13.13
CA LYS A 390 -8.63 10.82 -12.43
C LYS A 390 -9.94 11.47 -12.91
N ARG A 391 -9.87 12.52 -13.75
CA ARG A 391 -11.06 13.15 -14.35
C ARG A 391 -11.57 12.40 -15.58
N LEU A 392 -10.73 11.54 -16.15
CA LEU A 392 -11.04 10.72 -17.30
C LEU A 392 -11.65 9.39 -16.81
N PRO A 393 -12.91 9.08 -17.16
CA PRO A 393 -13.59 7.87 -16.68
C PRO A 393 -12.83 6.58 -16.96
N GLU A 394 -12.10 6.49 -18.08
CA GLU A 394 -11.28 5.35 -18.46
C GLU A 394 -10.11 5.08 -17.48
N ASN A 395 -9.76 6.05 -16.64
CA ASN A 395 -8.70 5.89 -15.65
C ASN A 395 -9.20 5.50 -14.26
N THR A 396 -10.50 5.51 -14.02
CA THR A 396 -11.12 5.28 -12.70
C THR A 396 -12.02 4.05 -12.73
N PHE A 397 -12.10 3.32 -11.61
CA PHE A 397 -12.85 2.07 -11.55
C PHE A 397 -14.35 2.33 -11.33
N GLY A 398 -14.69 3.05 -10.25
CA GLY A 398 -16.07 3.21 -9.78
C GLY A 398 -16.22 2.65 -8.37
N ASN A 399 -17.46 2.56 -7.88
CA ASN A 399 -17.76 1.99 -6.54
C ASN A 399 -18.72 0.79 -6.61
N GLU A 400 -18.96 0.27 -7.80
CA GLU A 400 -19.86 -0.85 -8.04
C GLU A 400 -19.04 -2.04 -8.53
N THR A 401 -19.43 -3.23 -8.10
CA THR A 401 -18.88 -4.50 -8.54
C THR A 401 -20.05 -5.45 -8.83
N PRO A 402 -19.85 -6.48 -9.66
CA PRO A 402 -20.73 -7.65 -9.63
C PRO A 402 -20.84 -8.25 -8.21
N GLU A 403 -21.80 -9.14 -8.02
CA GLU A 403 -21.97 -9.82 -6.73
C GLU A 403 -20.78 -10.76 -6.48
N TRP A 404 -20.13 -10.61 -5.32
CA TRP A 404 -19.09 -11.51 -4.86
C TRP A 404 -19.66 -12.53 -3.88
N PRO A 405 -19.25 -13.82 -3.94
CA PRO A 405 -19.78 -14.84 -3.05
C PRO A 405 -19.63 -14.47 -1.57
N GLN A 406 -20.72 -14.70 -0.81
CA GLN A 406 -20.75 -14.43 0.63
C GLN A 406 -20.45 -15.68 1.47
N ASP A 407 -20.51 -16.86 0.86
CA ASP A 407 -19.99 -18.10 1.44
C ASP A 407 -18.45 -18.14 1.30
N THR A 408 -17.77 -18.66 2.33
CA THR A 408 -16.30 -18.65 2.36
C THR A 408 -15.69 -19.62 1.38
N GLU A 409 -16.28 -20.82 1.22
CA GLU A 409 -15.76 -21.84 0.31
C GLU A 409 -16.04 -21.46 -1.14
N GLU A 410 -17.22 -20.92 -1.44
CA GLU A 410 -17.54 -20.38 -2.77
C GLU A 410 -16.62 -19.21 -3.14
N ALA A 411 -16.38 -18.28 -2.21
CA ALA A 411 -15.47 -17.15 -2.44
C ALA A 411 -14.02 -17.60 -2.65
N LYS A 412 -13.54 -18.57 -1.88
CA LYS A 412 -12.21 -19.16 -2.03
C LYS A 412 -12.09 -19.88 -3.38
N ALA A 413 -13.10 -20.67 -3.76
CA ALA A 413 -13.12 -21.40 -5.03
C ALA A 413 -13.09 -20.45 -6.23
N LEU A 414 -13.93 -19.40 -6.24
CA LEU A 414 -13.92 -18.40 -7.30
C LEU A 414 -12.58 -17.67 -7.36
N PHE A 415 -12.00 -17.30 -6.22
CA PHE A 415 -10.68 -16.66 -6.18
C PHE A 415 -9.60 -17.56 -6.79
N ALA A 416 -9.57 -18.84 -6.40
CA ALA A 416 -8.60 -19.81 -6.90
C ALA A 416 -8.76 -20.03 -8.42
N GLU A 417 -10.00 -20.23 -8.89
CA GLU A 417 -10.30 -20.39 -10.32
C GLU A 417 -9.78 -19.20 -11.15
N GLN A 418 -10.01 -17.98 -10.65
CA GLN A 418 -9.59 -16.75 -11.31
C GLN A 418 -8.06 -16.62 -11.36
N MET A 419 -7.38 -16.94 -10.25
CA MET A 419 -5.92 -16.97 -10.18
C MET A 419 -5.31 -18.03 -11.12
N GLU A 420 -5.84 -19.24 -11.13
CA GLU A 420 -5.35 -20.33 -11.98
C GLU A 420 -5.60 -20.07 -13.47
N THR A 421 -6.74 -19.47 -13.82
CA THR A 421 -7.13 -19.23 -15.21
C THR A 421 -6.49 -17.98 -15.79
N PHE A 422 -6.46 -16.88 -15.03
CA PHE A 422 -6.09 -15.56 -15.53
C PHE A 422 -4.82 -14.98 -14.88
N GLY A 423 -4.21 -15.68 -13.92
CA GLY A 423 -3.05 -15.18 -13.16
C GLY A 423 -3.37 -14.03 -12.21
N CYS A 424 -4.65 -13.65 -12.05
CA CYS A 424 -5.10 -12.62 -11.12
C CYS A 424 -6.56 -12.84 -10.70
N PRO A 425 -7.00 -12.32 -9.54
CA PRO A 425 -8.31 -12.66 -8.98
C PRO A 425 -9.41 -11.66 -9.36
N PHE A 426 -9.27 -10.95 -10.48
CA PHE A 426 -10.07 -9.77 -10.82
C PHE A 426 -10.75 -9.83 -12.18
N GLU A 427 -10.70 -10.97 -12.89
CA GLU A 427 -11.37 -11.10 -14.17
C GLU A 427 -12.90 -10.96 -14.04
N TRP A 428 -13.48 -11.42 -12.93
CA TRP A 428 -14.91 -11.26 -12.62
C TRP A 428 -15.42 -9.80 -12.59
N LEU A 429 -14.51 -8.81 -12.54
CA LEU A 429 -14.84 -7.38 -12.62
C LEU A 429 -14.90 -6.86 -14.07
N MET A 430 -14.46 -7.66 -15.04
CA MET A 430 -14.43 -7.29 -16.44
C MET A 430 -15.84 -7.35 -17.04
N PRO A 431 -16.15 -6.54 -18.08
CA PRO A 431 -17.44 -6.60 -18.74
C PRO A 431 -17.69 -7.99 -19.36
N GLU A 432 -18.94 -8.44 -19.34
CA GLU A 432 -19.34 -9.70 -19.96
C GLU A 432 -18.94 -9.73 -21.45
N GLY A 433 -18.32 -10.83 -21.88
CA GLY A 433 -17.88 -11.03 -23.26
C GLY A 433 -16.66 -10.19 -23.67
N TRP A 434 -15.91 -9.64 -22.71
CA TRP A 434 -14.60 -9.06 -23.02
C TRP A 434 -13.67 -10.13 -23.61
N ILE A 435 -12.80 -9.72 -24.54
CA ILE A 435 -11.83 -10.60 -25.21
C ILE A 435 -10.49 -9.87 -25.21
N PHE A 436 -9.44 -10.55 -24.76
CA PHE A 436 -8.08 -10.05 -24.90
C PHE A 436 -7.62 -10.20 -26.36
N LEU A 437 -7.39 -9.07 -27.04
CA LEU A 437 -6.87 -9.05 -28.41
C LEU A 437 -5.38 -8.71 -28.38
N GLN A 438 -4.54 -9.69 -28.72
CA GLN A 438 -3.08 -9.54 -28.82
C GLN A 438 -2.65 -8.74 -30.06
#